data_AF-E9I3W5-F1
#
_entry.id   AF-E9I3W5-F1
#
_cell.length_a   1.000
_cell.length_b   1.000
_cell.length_c   1.000
_cell.angle_alpha   90.00
_cell.angle_beta   90.00
_cell.angle_gamma   90.00
#
_symmetry.space_group_name_H-M   'P 1'
#
loop_
_entity.id
_entity.type
_entity.pdbx_description
1 polymer ?
#
loop_
_entity_poly.entity_id
_entity_poly.type
_entity_poly.pdbx_seq_one_letter_code
_entity_poly.pdbx_strand_id
1 'polypeptide(L)'
;MPALKTQYFPLAGGLDAESAQLTLRPGMVTGAINYESSALEGYERIGGYERFDGRPRPSDAAYKCLRAATAFTGMAVGQTVAGATSGATALVLALRNAAQMV
;
A
#
# COMPACT_ATOMS: atom_id res chain seq x y z
N MET A 1 28.57 0.95 -42.91
CA MET A 1 27.30 0.60 -42.23
C MET A 1 26.59 1.91 -41.90
N PRO A 2 25.30 2.09 -42.21
CA PRO A 2 24.59 3.32 -41.86
C PRO A 2 24.54 3.49 -40.33
N ALA A 3 24.64 4.74 -39.86
CA ALA A 3 24.62 5.04 -38.43
C ALA A 3 23.22 4.81 -37.82
N LEU A 4 23.16 4.10 -36.69
CA LEU A 4 21.94 3.90 -35.92
C LEU A 4 21.44 5.25 -35.39
N LYS A 5 20.21 5.64 -35.73
CA LYS A 5 19.53 6.80 -35.15
C LYS A 5 18.57 6.32 -34.07
N THR A 6 18.93 6.55 -32.81
CA THR A 6 18.05 6.28 -31.66
C THR A 6 17.15 7.49 -31.41
N GLN A 7 15.84 7.27 -31.34
CA GLN A 7 14.87 8.28 -30.89
C GLN A 7 14.39 7.92 -29.48
N TYR A 8 14.28 8.92 -28.62
CA TYR A 8 13.80 8.79 -27.25
C TYR A 8 12.64 9.74 -27.03
N PHE A 9 11.61 9.26 -26.35
CA PHE A 9 10.45 10.07 -25.96
C PHE A 9 10.18 9.81 -24.47
N PRO A 10 10.17 10.86 -23.62
CA PRO A 10 9.79 10.70 -22.23
C PRO A 10 8.30 10.35 -22.13
N LEU A 11 7.96 9.51 -21.17
CA LEU A 11 6.58 9.19 -20.82
C LEU A 11 5.99 10.36 -20.01
N ALA A 12 5.57 11.42 -20.70
CA ALA A 12 5.00 12.64 -20.11
C ALA A 12 3.77 13.17 -20.88
N GLY A 13 3.22 12.40 -21.82
CA GLY A 13 2.09 12.82 -22.66
C GLY A 13 0.71 12.74 -21.99
N GLY A 14 0.59 11.99 -20.90
CA GLY A 14 -0.69 11.68 -20.26
C GLY A 14 -1.40 10.44 -20.85
N LEU A 15 -2.50 10.06 -20.22
CA LEU A 15 -3.35 8.94 -20.63
C LEU A 15 -4.38 9.39 -21.68
N ASP A 16 -4.35 8.77 -22.85
CA ASP A 16 -5.36 8.93 -23.92
C ASP A 16 -5.79 7.55 -24.40
N ALA A 17 -7.01 7.16 -24.01
CA ALA A 17 -7.60 5.86 -24.35
C ALA A 17 -8.53 5.92 -25.57
N GLU A 18 -8.78 7.11 -26.12
CA GLU A 18 -9.85 7.34 -27.12
C GLU A 18 -9.29 7.57 -28.53
N SER A 19 -8.15 8.26 -28.63
CA SER A 19 -7.53 8.56 -29.93
C SER A 19 -6.96 7.30 -30.59
N ALA A 20 -7.01 7.26 -31.93
CA ALA A 20 -6.38 6.20 -32.69
C ALA A 20 -4.86 6.17 -32.46
N GLN A 21 -4.26 4.97 -32.36
CA GLN A 21 -2.84 4.82 -32.02
C GLN A 21 -1.89 5.57 -32.97
N LEU A 22 -2.26 5.70 -34.25
CA LEU A 22 -1.45 6.39 -35.27
C LEU A 22 -1.49 7.92 -35.15
N THR A 23 -2.47 8.48 -34.45
CA THR A 23 -2.61 9.93 -34.27
C THR A 23 -2.04 10.42 -32.93
N LEU A 24 -1.64 9.50 -32.05
CA LEU A 24 -1.09 9.83 -30.75
C LEU A 24 0.28 10.51 -30.89
N ARG A 25 0.49 11.56 -30.10
CA ARG A 25 1.80 12.18 -29.96
C ARG A 25 2.75 11.22 -29.22
N PRO A 26 4.05 11.22 -29.54
CA PRO A 26 5.01 10.42 -28.80
C PRO A 26 4.99 10.74 -27.30
N GLY A 27 5.04 9.72 -26.44
CA GLY A 27 5.05 9.86 -24.98
C GLY A 27 3.68 9.77 -24.28
N MET A 28 2.59 9.66 -25.05
CA MET A 28 1.24 9.36 -24.54
C MET A 28 1.12 7.87 -24.20
N VAL A 29 0.36 7.52 -23.16
CA VAL A 29 0.01 6.12 -22.86
C VAL A 29 -1.44 5.86 -23.21
N THR A 30 -1.74 4.66 -23.73
CA THR A 30 -3.10 4.19 -24.00
C THR A 30 -3.67 3.32 -22.89
N GLY A 31 -2.83 2.96 -21.93
CA GLY A 31 -3.19 2.15 -20.79
C GLY A 31 -2.05 2.06 -19.80
N ALA A 32 -2.38 1.86 -18.54
CA ALA A 32 -1.44 1.73 -17.44
C ALA A 32 -1.97 0.71 -16.44
N ILE A 33 -1.05 -0.03 -15.79
CA ILE A 33 -1.38 -0.98 -14.74
C ILE A 33 -0.59 -0.56 -13.50
N ASN A 34 -1.28 -0.24 -12.41
CA ASN A 34 -0.70 0.27 -11.16
C ASN A 34 0.04 1.62 -11.29
N TYR A 35 -0.19 2.35 -12.39
CA TYR A 35 0.34 3.69 -12.62
C TYR A 35 -0.79 4.65 -12.98
N GLU A 36 -0.63 5.90 -12.60
CA GLU A 36 -1.52 7.01 -12.94
C GLU A 36 -0.72 8.20 -13.47
N SER A 37 -1.40 9.13 -14.15
CA SER A 37 -0.77 10.39 -14.57
C SER A 37 -0.47 11.21 -13.32
N SER A 38 0.79 11.56 -13.10
CA SER A 38 1.14 12.36 -11.93
C SER A 38 0.71 13.81 -12.11
N ALA A 39 0.34 14.47 -11.01
CA ALA A 39 0.06 15.89 -10.99
C ALA A 39 1.31 16.76 -11.14
N LEU A 40 2.50 16.23 -10.82
CA LEU A 40 3.77 16.94 -10.91
C LEU A 40 4.41 16.75 -12.29
N GLU A 41 4.78 15.51 -12.63
CA GLU A 41 5.38 15.17 -13.91
C GLU A 41 5.26 13.68 -14.23
N GLY A 42 4.96 13.35 -15.48
CA GLY A 42 4.98 11.98 -15.98
C GLY A 42 3.92 11.08 -15.34
N TYR A 43 4.36 9.91 -14.87
CA TYR A 43 3.49 8.90 -14.29
C TYR A 43 4.04 8.45 -12.95
N GLU A 44 3.14 8.27 -11.99
CA GLU A 44 3.47 7.74 -10.66
C GLU A 44 2.77 6.42 -10.41
N ARG A 45 3.28 5.66 -9.44
CA ARG A 45 2.60 4.43 -9.01
C ARG A 45 1.43 4.81 -8.12
N ILE A 46 0.32 4.11 -8.33
CA ILE A 46 -0.83 4.19 -7.44
C ILE A 46 -0.36 3.76 -6.04
N GLY A 47 -0.48 4.65 -5.05
CA GLY A 47 -0.01 4.46 -3.66
C GLY A 47 -0.76 3.38 -2.85
N GLY A 48 -1.62 2.60 -3.51
CA GLY A 48 -2.58 1.71 -2.87
C GLY A 48 -3.85 2.44 -2.42
N TYR A 49 -4.94 1.68 -2.31
CA TYR A 49 -6.21 2.20 -1.81
C TYR A 49 -6.51 1.54 -0.46
N GLU A 50 -6.78 2.35 0.55
CA GLU A 50 -7.35 1.86 1.80
C GLU A 50 -8.88 1.98 1.75
N ARG A 51 -9.59 0.93 2.20
CA ARG A 51 -11.05 0.95 2.25
C ARG A 51 -11.50 1.94 3.32
N PHE A 52 -12.36 2.89 2.93
CA PHE A 52 -12.99 3.81 3.86
C PHE A 52 -14.42 3.35 4.19
N ASP A 53 -14.65 2.98 5.45
CA ASP A 53 -15.95 2.54 5.97
C ASP A 53 -16.47 3.45 7.10
N GLY A 54 -15.87 4.63 7.28
CA GLY A 54 -16.16 5.58 8.36
C GLY A 54 -15.39 5.34 9.66
N ARG A 55 -14.59 4.27 9.76
CA ARG A 55 -13.69 4.05 10.91
C ARG A 55 -12.33 4.73 10.70
N PRO A 56 -11.54 4.93 11.79
CA PRO A 56 -10.15 5.35 11.67
C PRO A 56 -9.37 4.45 10.73
N ARG A 57 -8.43 5.05 9.99
CA ARG A 57 -7.60 4.36 9.00
C ARG A 57 -6.82 3.22 9.64
N PRO A 58 -6.97 1.96 9.16
CA PRO A 58 -6.13 0.85 9.61
C PRO A 58 -4.62 1.12 9.49
N SER A 59 -4.17 1.92 8.52
CA SER A 59 -2.77 2.31 8.35
C SER A 59 -2.23 3.17 9.49
N ASP A 60 -3.10 3.88 10.19
CA ASP A 60 -2.72 4.74 11.33
C ASP A 60 -2.68 3.95 12.65
N ALA A 61 -3.13 2.69 12.65
CA ALA A 61 -3.17 1.87 13.84
C ALA A 61 -1.78 1.33 14.20
N ALA A 62 -1.40 1.47 15.47
CA ALA A 62 -0.18 0.90 16.02
C ALA A 62 -0.43 -0.51 16.54
N TYR A 63 0.30 -1.49 16.00
CA TYR A 63 0.23 -2.88 16.43
C TYR A 63 1.54 -3.29 17.10
N LYS A 64 1.44 -4.07 18.19
CA LYS A 64 2.61 -4.63 18.87
C LYS A 64 2.39 -6.09 19.18
N CYS A 65 3.31 -6.93 18.73
CA CYS A 65 3.35 -8.34 19.14
C CYS A 65 4.04 -8.44 20.50
N LEU A 66 3.32 -8.98 21.48
CA LEU A 66 3.85 -9.26 22.80
C LEU A 66 4.09 -10.76 22.94
N ARG A 67 5.26 -11.14 23.44
CA ARG A 67 5.60 -12.52 23.76
C ARG A 67 5.48 -12.74 25.26
N ALA A 68 4.73 -13.76 25.66
CA ALA A 68 4.71 -14.17 27.06
C ALA A 68 6.06 -14.78 27.47
N ALA A 69 6.51 -14.49 28.68
CA ALA A 69 7.70 -15.13 29.26
C ALA A 69 7.50 -16.64 29.47
N THR A 70 6.26 -17.07 29.76
CA THR A 70 5.90 -18.49 29.89
C THR A 70 4.64 -18.80 29.10
N ALA A 71 3.50 -18.24 29.49
CA ALA A 71 2.24 -18.35 28.76
C ALA A 71 1.33 -17.15 29.10
N PHE A 72 0.45 -16.78 28.17
CA PHE A 72 -0.69 -15.92 28.50
C PHE A 72 -1.80 -16.81 29.09
N THR A 73 -2.34 -16.43 30.25
CA THR A 73 -3.47 -17.12 30.87
C THR A 73 -4.70 -16.19 30.83
N GLY A 74 -5.87 -16.74 30.48
CA GLY A 74 -7.14 -15.99 30.47
C GLY A 74 -7.29 -14.92 29.39
N MET A 75 -6.36 -14.81 28.43
CA MET A 75 -6.49 -13.87 27.32
C MET A 75 -7.38 -14.43 26.22
N ALA A 76 -8.23 -13.59 25.64
CA ALA A 76 -9.05 -13.90 24.48
C ALA A 76 -9.02 -12.73 23.49
N VAL A 77 -9.24 -13.02 22.20
CA VAL A 77 -9.40 -11.99 21.17
C VAL A 77 -10.60 -11.11 21.53
N GLY A 78 -10.46 -9.79 21.39
CA GLY A 78 -11.46 -8.80 21.76
C GLY A 78 -11.40 -8.34 23.23
N GLN A 79 -10.54 -8.93 24.06
CA GLN A 79 -10.31 -8.43 25.42
C GLN A 79 -9.45 -7.16 25.41
N THR A 80 -9.74 -6.23 26.34
CA THR A 80 -8.85 -5.10 26.63
C THR A 80 -7.83 -5.50 27.69
N VAL A 81 -6.56 -5.33 27.38
CA VAL A 81 -5.44 -5.56 28.30
C VAL A 81 -4.95 -4.22 28.80
N ALA A 82 -4.63 -4.14 30.09
CA ALA A 82 -4.01 -2.97 30.72
C ALA A 82 -2.60 -3.31 31.18
N GLY A 83 -1.64 -2.42 30.91
CA GLY A 83 -0.29 -2.53 31.44
C GLY A 83 -0.28 -2.24 32.93
N ALA A 84 0.18 -3.21 33.74
CA ALA A 84 0.15 -3.09 35.20
C ALA A 84 0.94 -1.88 35.74
N THR A 85 2.05 -1.50 35.10
CA THR A 85 2.88 -0.36 35.51
C THR A 85 2.51 0.93 34.78
N SER A 86 2.27 0.89 33.47
CA SER A 86 2.04 2.09 32.65
C SER A 86 0.59 2.55 32.61
N GLY A 87 -0.38 1.68 32.95
CA GLY A 87 -1.81 1.94 32.77
C GLY A 87 -2.28 1.98 31.31
N ALA A 88 -1.37 1.82 30.34
CA ALA A 88 -1.72 1.82 28.92
C ALA A 88 -2.64 0.65 28.59
N THR A 89 -3.65 0.87 27.74
CA THR A 89 -4.60 -0.15 27.33
C THR A 89 -4.48 -0.50 25.86
N ALA A 90 -4.78 -1.74 25.50
CA ALA A 90 -4.81 -2.22 24.12
C ALA A 90 -5.83 -3.36 23.95
N LEU A 91 -6.37 -3.51 22.73
CA LEU A 91 -7.25 -4.62 22.37
C LEU A 91 -6.45 -5.82 21.87
N VAL A 92 -6.79 -7.04 22.30
CA VAL A 92 -6.20 -8.28 21.77
C VAL A 92 -6.81 -8.59 20.41
N LEU A 93 -5.99 -8.53 19.36
CA LEU A 93 -6.44 -8.79 17.99
C LEU A 93 -6.21 -10.24 17.56
N ALA A 94 -5.16 -10.88 18.06
CA ALA A 94 -4.84 -12.26 17.74
C ALA A 94 -4.04 -12.91 18.88
N LEU A 95 -4.29 -14.20 19.09
CA LEU A 95 -3.47 -15.07 19.92
C LEU A 95 -2.80 -16.08 18.99
N ARG A 96 -1.47 -16.10 18.98
CA ARG A 96 -0.68 -17.02 18.16
C ARG A 96 0.13 -17.93 19.06
N ASN A 97 0.23 -19.20 18.70
CA ASN A 97 1.17 -20.11 19.33
C ASN A 97 2.55 -19.98 18.66
N ALA A 98 3.58 -20.57 19.27
CA ALA A 98 4.94 -20.54 18.73
C ALA A 98 5.10 -21.22 17.35
N ALA A 99 4.10 -21.98 16.89
CA ALA A 99 4.13 -22.71 15.62
C ALA A 99 3.47 -21.95 14.46
N GLN A 100 2.74 -20.86 14.72
CA GLN A 100 2.12 -20.06 13.66
C GLN A 100 3.10 -18.99 13.17
N MET A 101 3.79 -19.29 12.07
CA MET A 101 4.59 -18.31 11.34
C MET A 101 3.69 -17.24 10.70
N VAL A 102 4.29 -16.05 10.51
CA VAL A 102 3.67 -14.80 10.08
C VAL A 102 2.83 -14.95 8.82
#